data_AF-A0A926AGE3-F1
#
_entry.id   AF-A0A926AGE3-F1
#
_cell.length_a   1.000
_cell.length_b   1.000
_cell.length_c   1.000
_cell.angle_alpha   90.00
_cell.angle_beta   90.00
_cell.angle_gamma   90.00
#
_symmetry.space_group_name_H-M   'P 1'
#
loop_
_entity.id
_entity.type
_entity.pdbx_description
1 polymer ?
#
loop_
_entity_poly.entity_id
_entity_poly.type
_entity_poly.pdbx_seq_one_letter_code
_entity_poly.pdbx_strand_id
1 'polypeptide(L)'
;MRIPFLSRALPVSAALALSAACLPNLTTSAQTTGDLRTPAAAPTPAHGGLLLQQDFNAPGAWSDLSATGAGGTAALKPVGTVDVADTTTPSGAALLRVSNASDGGEWDAALTSGLLPLRNRETNLGKLTLSFDHSVSSVRPVTVQIESFDAKKKRTGGREGVVYPAAPDFYLRSALELSTLKAFGGGAFKPTDPFVKITFKMRSLPTRMTEATGSELRIDNVAFASPAFYVSPKGDDKNDGRTEKTAFADPQKAIDAAQPGDIILLMDGTYKPHDPQEGVAFFKRAGTPAAWISLKNYPGQKPVISNVGAWAGIRVGSRGTKEVPSPLTALAYLEFRGLHIRGNADTVKQTNPERVDQSDPLTNGNGIAVEKRFEANVPHHIRIADNLIEYCSGAGFAGNGSDRTIIENNVVRNNCWWMIYAGSGISFLDSANFDAADNVYKMLVRNNTVSGNRCFVQWRQVKKISDGNGIIVDTNYVPAKNQIYLVRTLVQNNLSFNNGGSGIHAYKSHRVDIINNTAYHNGASP
;
A
#
# COMPACT_ATOMS: atom_id res chain seq x y z
N MET A 1 -42.68 -34.75 -8.53
CA MET A 1 -43.86 -34.21 -9.24
C MET A 1 -43.39 -33.11 -10.20
N ARG A 2 -43.90 -33.09 -11.43
CA ARG A 2 -43.41 -32.31 -12.61
C ARG A 2 -43.81 -30.81 -12.57
N ILE A 3 -42.85 -29.91 -12.93
CA ILE A 3 -42.83 -28.77 -13.91
C ILE A 3 -44.14 -27.94 -14.15
N PRO A 4 -44.17 -26.60 -14.47
CA PRO A 4 -43.11 -25.74 -15.07
C PRO A 4 -42.90 -24.29 -14.52
N PHE A 5 -41.73 -23.74 -14.87
CA PHE A 5 -41.48 -22.30 -15.08
C PHE A 5 -41.57 -21.99 -16.59
N LEU A 6 -42.28 -20.92 -16.96
CA LEU A 6 -42.31 -20.37 -18.33
C LEU A 6 -41.14 -19.40 -18.55
N SER A 7 -40.38 -19.65 -19.61
CA SER A 7 -39.47 -18.71 -20.25
C SER A 7 -40.21 -17.92 -21.35
N ARG A 8 -39.83 -16.66 -21.55
CA ARG A 8 -39.99 -15.97 -22.84
C ARG A 8 -38.71 -15.21 -23.16
N ALA A 9 -37.99 -15.72 -24.15
CA ALA A 9 -36.99 -15.01 -24.91
C ALA A 9 -37.63 -14.53 -26.22
N LEU A 10 -37.14 -13.40 -26.76
CA LEU A 10 -37.22 -13.06 -28.18
C LEU A 10 -35.86 -12.48 -28.62
N PRO A 11 -35.51 -12.59 -29.93
CA PRO A 11 -34.16 -12.97 -30.34
C PRO A 11 -33.36 -11.83 -30.99
N VAL A 12 -32.04 -12.01 -31.02
CA VAL A 12 -31.11 -11.28 -31.89
C VAL A 12 -30.67 -12.23 -33.01
N SER A 13 -30.95 -11.87 -34.25
CA SER A 13 -30.39 -12.46 -35.48
C SER A 13 -29.21 -11.56 -35.92
N ALA A 14 -27.97 -12.08 -36.03
CA ALA A 14 -27.30 -12.59 -37.25
C ALA A 14 -27.07 -11.49 -38.33
N ALA A 15 -25.95 -11.37 -39.07
CA ALA A 15 -24.64 -12.01 -39.14
C ALA A 15 -23.72 -11.15 -40.06
N LEU A 16 -22.42 -11.44 -40.01
CA LEU A 16 -21.27 -11.19 -40.92
C LEU A 16 -21.44 -10.35 -42.22
N ALA A 17 -20.42 -9.53 -42.52
CA ALA A 17 -19.64 -9.62 -43.77
C ALA A 17 -18.30 -8.85 -43.72
N LEU A 18 -17.22 -9.52 -44.14
CA LEU A 18 -15.93 -8.93 -44.55
C LEU A 18 -16.08 -8.23 -45.92
N SER A 19 -15.40 -7.11 -46.12
CA SER A 19 -14.80 -6.76 -47.42
C SER A 19 -13.63 -5.78 -47.26
N ALA A 20 -12.50 -6.14 -47.86
CA ALA A 20 -11.32 -5.29 -48.04
C ALA A 20 -11.57 -4.19 -49.08
N ALA A 21 -11.00 -2.99 -48.87
CA ALA A 21 -10.26 -2.23 -49.89
C ALA A 21 -9.84 -0.82 -49.39
N CYS A 22 -8.62 -0.44 -49.81
CA CYS A 22 -8.11 0.92 -50.03
C CYS A 22 -7.69 1.81 -48.83
N LEU A 23 -6.37 1.85 -48.65
CA LEU A 23 -5.59 3.02 -48.21
C LEU A 23 -5.95 4.27 -49.03
N PRO A 24 -5.79 5.46 -48.43
CA PRO A 24 -4.72 6.30 -48.98
C PRO A 24 -3.80 6.94 -47.92
N ASN A 25 -2.56 7.11 -48.34
CA ASN A 25 -1.53 7.97 -47.76
C ASN A 25 -2.06 9.38 -47.47
N LEU A 26 -1.78 9.91 -46.29
CA LEU A 26 -1.67 11.35 -46.06
C LEU A 26 -0.52 11.62 -45.09
N THR A 27 0.64 11.86 -45.68
CA THR A 27 1.73 12.65 -45.12
C THR A 27 1.21 14.05 -44.79
N THR A 28 1.31 14.49 -43.53
CA THR A 28 1.40 15.92 -43.23
C THR A 28 2.39 16.15 -42.09
N SER A 29 3.45 16.87 -42.46
CA SER A 29 4.42 17.51 -41.61
C SER A 29 3.77 18.59 -40.75
N ALA A 30 4.08 18.62 -39.46
CA ALA A 30 3.96 19.81 -38.64
C ALA A 30 5.26 19.98 -37.85
N GLN A 31 6.15 20.81 -38.41
CA GLN A 31 7.21 21.47 -37.67
C GLN A 31 6.56 22.39 -36.64
N THR A 32 6.93 22.24 -35.37
CA THR A 32 6.92 23.37 -34.41
C THR A 32 8.29 23.45 -33.78
N THR A 33 9.02 24.47 -34.21
CA THR A 33 10.25 24.97 -33.62
C THR A 33 9.89 25.71 -32.32
N GLY A 34 10.54 25.35 -31.22
CA GLY A 34 10.31 25.94 -29.91
C GLY A 34 11.45 25.67 -28.95
N ASP A 35 12.56 26.39 -29.17
CA ASP A 35 13.55 26.84 -28.19
C ASP A 35 13.95 25.85 -27.05
N LEU A 36 14.99 25.06 -27.32
CA LEU A 36 15.80 24.37 -26.30
C LEU A 36 16.56 25.43 -25.47
N ARG A 37 15.94 25.92 -24.40
CA ARG A 37 16.65 26.61 -23.33
C ARG A 37 17.11 25.58 -22.29
N THR A 38 18.41 25.62 -22.04
CA THR A 38 19.16 24.95 -20.97
C THR A 38 18.43 24.97 -19.62
N PRO A 39 18.59 23.92 -18.77
CA PRO A 39 17.96 23.89 -17.46
C PRO A 39 18.70 24.87 -16.54
N ALA A 40 18.08 26.03 -16.29
CA ALA A 40 18.55 26.98 -15.30
C ALA A 40 17.94 26.65 -13.92
N ALA A 41 18.85 26.34 -12.98
CA ALA A 41 18.75 26.41 -11.52
C ALA A 41 17.74 25.48 -10.82
N ALA A 42 18.27 24.48 -10.11
CA ALA A 42 17.60 23.89 -8.95
C ALA A 42 17.42 24.95 -7.86
N PRO A 43 16.20 25.26 -7.41
CA PRO A 43 15.98 26.08 -6.23
C PRO A 43 15.83 25.17 -5.00
N THR A 44 16.89 25.15 -4.20
CA THR A 44 16.97 25.00 -2.73
C THR A 44 16.28 23.80 -2.07
N PRO A 45 17.00 22.93 -1.33
CA PRO A 45 16.35 21.95 -0.46
C PRO A 45 15.70 22.72 0.70
N ALA A 46 14.41 23.03 0.56
CA ALA A 46 13.55 23.32 1.69
C ALA A 46 13.57 22.10 2.62
N HIS A 47 13.55 22.32 3.93
CA HIS A 47 13.66 21.28 4.94
C HIS A 47 12.80 20.05 4.62
N GLY A 48 13.44 18.92 4.33
CA GLY A 48 12.80 17.61 4.27
C GLY A 48 12.31 17.12 2.90
N GLY A 49 12.16 15.80 2.76
CA GLY A 49 11.81 15.10 1.52
C GLY A 49 12.71 13.87 1.23
N LEU A 50 12.76 13.47 -0.04
CA LEU A 50 13.53 12.31 -0.52
C LEU A 50 15.05 12.57 -0.46
N LEU A 51 15.76 11.83 0.41
CA LEU A 51 17.20 12.00 0.63
C LEU A 51 18.04 11.12 -0.29
N LEU A 52 17.56 9.92 -0.58
CA LEU A 52 18.10 8.97 -1.55
C LEU A 52 16.94 8.30 -2.27
N GLN A 53 17.10 8.10 -3.58
CA GLN A 53 16.21 7.30 -4.41
C GLN A 53 17.07 6.46 -5.34
N GLN A 54 16.77 5.17 -5.43
CA GLN A 54 17.42 4.24 -6.34
C GLN A 54 16.34 3.44 -7.05
N ASP A 55 16.20 3.75 -8.32
CA ASP A 55 15.42 2.98 -9.28
C ASP A 55 16.45 2.24 -10.16
N PHE A 56 16.44 0.90 -10.11
CA PHE A 56 17.41 0.08 -10.83
C PHE A 56 17.11 -0.04 -12.33
N ASN A 57 16.08 0.63 -12.84
CA ASN A 57 15.88 0.84 -14.27
C ASN A 57 16.81 1.93 -14.85
N ALA A 58 17.32 2.83 -14.00
CA ALA A 58 18.20 3.92 -14.43
C ALA A 58 19.69 3.51 -14.39
N PRO A 59 20.53 4.02 -15.32
CA PRO A 59 21.96 3.76 -15.30
C PRO A 59 22.61 4.35 -14.05
N GLY A 60 23.57 3.62 -13.46
CA GLY A 60 24.39 4.11 -12.33
C GLY A 60 23.80 3.88 -10.94
N ALA A 61 22.67 3.16 -10.81
CA ALA A 61 22.16 2.73 -9.51
C ALA A 61 23.19 1.81 -8.81
N TRP A 62 23.57 2.17 -7.58
CA TRP A 62 24.60 1.51 -6.77
C TRP A 62 25.85 1.10 -7.58
N SER A 63 26.64 2.09 -8.02
CA SER A 63 27.88 1.85 -8.78
C SER A 63 28.88 0.89 -8.10
N ASP A 64 28.85 0.83 -6.78
CA ASP A 64 29.71 -0.01 -5.94
C ASP A 64 28.94 -1.25 -5.38
N LEU A 65 27.89 -1.68 -6.08
CA LEU A 65 27.11 -2.85 -5.72
C LEU A 65 28.02 -4.07 -5.59
N SER A 66 27.97 -4.73 -4.44
CA SER A 66 28.78 -5.90 -4.16
C SER A 66 28.02 -6.93 -3.34
N ALA A 67 28.45 -8.18 -3.47
CA ALA A 67 28.05 -9.28 -2.60
C ALA A 67 29.24 -9.72 -1.75
N THR A 68 28.95 -10.17 -0.53
CA THR A 68 29.92 -10.80 0.37
C THR A 68 29.31 -12.04 1.01
N GLY A 69 30.13 -12.94 1.53
CA GLY A 69 29.68 -14.19 2.14
C GLY A 69 29.56 -15.36 1.15
N ALA A 70 29.10 -16.52 1.63
CA ALA A 70 29.24 -17.85 1.04
C ALA A 70 28.91 -17.99 -0.47
N GLY A 71 29.87 -17.73 -1.35
CA GLY A 71 29.63 -17.77 -2.80
C GLY A 71 28.59 -16.76 -3.30
N GLY A 72 28.35 -15.69 -2.52
CA GLY A 72 27.40 -14.64 -2.85
C GLY A 72 27.82 -13.89 -4.11
N THR A 73 26.93 -13.77 -5.09
CA THR A 73 27.13 -12.94 -6.28
C THR A 73 26.10 -11.83 -6.34
N ALA A 74 26.53 -10.64 -6.75
CA ALA A 74 25.67 -9.48 -6.96
C ALA A 74 25.46 -9.22 -8.46
N ALA A 75 24.24 -8.84 -8.84
CA ALA A 75 23.93 -8.42 -10.20
C ALA A 75 22.76 -7.43 -10.22
N LEU A 76 22.66 -6.65 -11.30
CA LEU A 76 21.45 -5.92 -11.67
C LEU A 76 20.75 -6.67 -12.80
N LYS A 77 19.44 -6.93 -12.69
CA LYS A 77 18.64 -7.56 -13.76
C LYS A 77 17.20 -7.02 -13.77
N PRO A 78 16.50 -7.07 -14.91
CA PRO A 78 15.07 -6.76 -15.00
C PRO A 78 14.25 -7.91 -14.40
N VAL A 79 14.14 -7.93 -13.06
CA VAL A 79 13.45 -8.94 -12.26
C VAL A 79 12.92 -8.30 -10.96
N GLY A 80 12.54 -7.03 -10.98
CA GLY A 80 11.91 -6.31 -9.87
C GLY A 80 10.38 -6.41 -9.88
N THR A 81 9.72 -5.38 -9.35
CA THR A 81 8.27 -5.22 -9.37
C THR A 81 7.74 -5.02 -10.80
N VAL A 82 6.49 -5.43 -11.07
CA VAL A 82 5.82 -5.03 -12.33
C VAL A 82 5.11 -3.72 -12.05
N ASP A 83 5.65 -2.65 -12.63
CA ASP A 83 5.24 -1.27 -12.35
C ASP A 83 4.49 -0.61 -13.52
N VAL A 84 4.39 -1.31 -14.65
CA VAL A 84 3.71 -0.85 -15.87
C VAL A 84 2.42 -1.64 -16.09
N ALA A 85 1.31 -0.92 -16.24
CA ALA A 85 -0.01 -1.48 -16.46
C ALA A 85 -0.05 -2.38 -17.70
N ASP A 86 -0.86 -3.44 -17.65
CA ASP A 86 -1.09 -4.40 -18.75
C ASP A 86 0.17 -5.13 -19.27
N THR A 87 1.27 -5.12 -18.52
CA THR A 87 2.51 -5.82 -18.88
C THR A 87 2.80 -6.99 -17.95
N THR A 88 3.77 -7.84 -18.32
CA THR A 88 4.43 -8.79 -17.40
C THR A 88 5.89 -8.41 -17.14
N THR A 89 6.32 -7.24 -17.62
CA THR A 89 7.72 -6.83 -17.61
C THR A 89 8.11 -6.31 -16.24
N PRO A 90 9.03 -6.97 -15.53
CA PRO A 90 9.52 -6.47 -14.25
C PRO A 90 10.51 -5.32 -14.44
N SER A 91 10.58 -4.42 -13.47
CA SER A 91 11.60 -3.38 -13.30
C SER A 91 13.00 -3.98 -13.09
N GLY A 92 14.04 -3.14 -13.15
CA GLY A 92 15.38 -3.48 -12.68
C GLY A 92 15.38 -3.78 -11.18
N ALA A 93 16.21 -4.72 -10.74
CA ALA A 93 16.43 -5.00 -9.33
C ALA A 93 17.89 -5.40 -9.06
N ALA A 94 18.37 -5.10 -7.86
CA ALA A 94 19.61 -5.63 -7.34
C ALA A 94 19.40 -7.02 -6.75
N LEU A 95 20.27 -7.96 -7.12
CA LEU A 95 20.18 -9.36 -6.75
C LEU A 95 21.35 -9.80 -5.91
N LEU A 96 21.07 -10.61 -4.91
CA LEU A 96 22.02 -11.47 -4.23
C LEU A 96 21.67 -12.92 -4.56
N ARG A 97 22.59 -13.65 -5.20
CA ARG A 97 22.49 -15.10 -5.39
C ARG A 97 23.51 -15.82 -4.54
N VAL A 98 23.09 -16.91 -3.92
CA VAL A 98 23.94 -17.78 -3.09
C VAL A 98 23.96 -19.17 -3.75
N SER A 99 25.10 -19.54 -4.33
CA SER A 99 25.21 -20.72 -5.22
C SER A 99 25.45 -22.06 -4.51
N ASN A 100 25.86 -22.06 -3.23
CA ASN A 100 26.43 -23.25 -2.58
C ASN A 100 25.64 -23.72 -1.34
N ALA A 101 24.33 -23.92 -1.47
CA ALA A 101 23.55 -24.57 -0.40
C ALA A 101 23.68 -26.12 -0.39
N SER A 102 24.40 -26.72 -1.35
CA SER A 102 24.52 -28.17 -1.52
C SER A 102 25.24 -28.90 -0.38
N ASP A 103 26.08 -28.20 0.39
CA ASP A 103 26.95 -28.85 1.38
C ASP A 103 26.32 -28.85 2.79
N GLY A 104 25.10 -28.32 2.94
CA GLY A 104 24.33 -28.37 4.19
C GLY A 104 24.95 -27.62 5.38
N GLY A 105 25.98 -26.79 5.15
CA GLY A 105 26.60 -25.92 6.13
C GLY A 105 25.83 -24.62 6.34
N GLU A 106 25.95 -24.03 7.54
CA GLU A 106 25.42 -22.70 7.82
C GLU A 106 26.11 -21.65 6.94
N TRP A 107 25.34 -20.72 6.39
CA TRP A 107 25.87 -19.66 5.54
C TRP A 107 25.21 -18.31 5.81
N ASP A 108 26.00 -17.27 5.60
CA ASP A 108 25.58 -15.87 5.59
C ASP A 108 26.03 -15.23 4.28
N ALA A 109 25.16 -14.43 3.67
CA ALA A 109 25.47 -13.64 2.48
C ALA A 109 24.83 -12.26 2.57
N ALA A 110 25.48 -11.26 1.97
CA ALA A 110 25.04 -9.87 2.04
C ALA A 110 25.15 -9.16 0.69
N LEU A 111 24.12 -8.38 0.36
CA LEU A 111 24.08 -7.41 -0.74
C LEU A 111 24.34 -6.01 -0.16
N THR A 112 25.30 -5.27 -0.70
CA THR A 112 25.67 -3.94 -0.20
C THR A 112 25.68 -2.91 -1.32
N SER A 113 25.17 -1.72 -1.02
CA SER A 113 25.11 -0.59 -1.95
C SER A 113 26.46 0.08 -2.24
N GLY A 114 27.48 -0.17 -1.39
CA GLY A 114 28.62 0.74 -1.26
C GLY A 114 28.24 2.06 -0.59
N LEU A 115 29.15 3.04 -0.58
CA LEU A 115 28.91 4.34 0.05
C LEU A 115 28.07 5.24 -0.84
N LEU A 116 26.87 5.59 -0.36
CA LEU A 116 25.94 6.49 -1.02
C LEU A 116 26.05 7.89 -0.40
N PRO A 117 26.23 8.96 -1.20
CA PRO A 117 26.26 10.32 -0.70
C PRO A 117 24.88 10.73 -0.20
N LEU A 118 24.83 11.34 0.98
CA LEU A 118 23.61 11.75 1.66
C LEU A 118 23.70 13.22 2.05
N ARG A 119 22.61 13.98 1.84
CA ARG A 119 22.45 15.32 2.39
C ARG A 119 21.20 15.36 3.25
N ASN A 120 21.40 15.26 4.56
CA ASN A 120 20.30 15.26 5.52
C ASN A 120 20.56 16.25 6.66
N ARG A 121 19.49 16.94 7.09
CA ARG A 121 19.49 17.87 8.24
C ARG A 121 18.59 17.38 9.38
N GLU A 122 17.77 16.37 9.15
CA GLU A 122 16.90 15.82 10.17
C GLU A 122 17.73 14.94 11.12
N THR A 123 17.61 15.20 12.42
CA THR A 123 18.35 14.52 13.49
C THR A 123 17.51 13.49 14.22
N ASN A 124 16.19 13.62 14.18
CA ASN A 124 15.25 12.71 14.80
C ASN A 124 15.08 11.45 13.92
N LEU A 125 15.59 10.32 14.42
CA LEU A 125 15.50 9.03 13.74
C LEU A 125 14.06 8.54 13.52
N GLY A 126 13.10 8.98 14.31
CA GLY A 126 11.69 8.62 14.13
C GLY A 126 11.09 9.20 12.85
N LYS A 127 11.68 10.30 12.36
CA LYS A 127 11.24 10.97 11.14
C LYS A 127 11.91 10.44 9.88
N LEU A 128 12.95 9.62 10.01
CA LEU A 128 13.70 9.08 8.90
C LEU A 128 13.19 7.69 8.53
N THR A 129 12.84 7.49 7.27
CA THR A 129 12.26 6.25 6.77
C THR A 129 13.12 5.67 5.65
N LEU A 130 13.55 4.42 5.81
CA LEU A 130 14.14 3.61 4.75
C LEU A 130 13.05 2.69 4.18
N SER A 131 12.78 2.77 2.88
CA SER A 131 11.79 1.94 2.20
C SER A 131 12.36 1.31 0.94
N PHE A 132 11.87 0.13 0.58
CA PHE A 132 12.36 -0.65 -0.55
C PHE A 132 11.37 -1.78 -0.86
N ASP A 133 11.35 -2.23 -2.10
CA ASP A 133 10.67 -3.46 -2.50
C ASP A 133 11.63 -4.63 -2.39
N HIS A 134 11.13 -5.78 -1.95
CA HIS A 134 11.94 -6.97 -1.78
C HIS A 134 11.19 -8.25 -2.11
N SER A 135 11.94 -9.26 -2.56
CA SER A 135 11.45 -10.60 -2.82
C SER A 135 12.55 -11.63 -2.56
N VAL A 136 12.18 -12.85 -2.16
CA VAL A 136 13.14 -13.95 -1.94
C VAL A 136 12.63 -15.21 -2.64
N SER A 137 13.53 -16.01 -3.22
CA SER A 137 13.16 -17.29 -3.85
C SER A 137 12.72 -18.35 -2.84
N SER A 138 13.03 -18.15 -1.56
CA SER A 138 12.61 -19.02 -0.46
C SER A 138 12.45 -18.21 0.82
N VAL A 139 11.28 -18.33 1.44
CA VAL A 139 10.84 -17.50 2.58
C VAL A 139 11.81 -17.63 3.74
N ARG A 140 12.50 -16.54 4.04
CA ARG A 140 13.39 -16.40 5.18
C ARG A 140 13.49 -14.94 5.61
N PRO A 141 13.85 -14.66 6.87
CA PRO A 141 14.08 -13.30 7.31
C PRO A 141 15.20 -12.63 6.51
N VAL A 142 15.02 -11.35 6.16
CA VAL A 142 16.05 -10.51 5.55
C VAL A 142 16.45 -9.47 6.57
N THR A 143 17.73 -9.49 6.96
CA THR A 143 18.27 -8.46 7.86
C THR A 143 18.63 -7.24 7.04
N VAL A 144 18.19 -6.07 7.48
CA VAL A 144 18.41 -4.78 6.83
C VAL A 144 19.27 -3.92 7.72
N GLN A 145 20.37 -3.44 7.20
CA GLN A 145 21.33 -2.59 7.89
C GLN A 145 21.51 -1.27 7.16
N ILE A 146 21.57 -0.18 7.91
CA ILE A 146 21.98 1.13 7.42
C ILE A 146 23.08 1.70 8.33
N GLU A 147 24.18 2.12 7.74
CA GLU A 147 25.38 2.59 8.43
C GLU A 147 25.69 4.03 8.01
N SER A 148 26.12 4.88 8.95
CA SER A 148 26.54 6.26 8.68
C SER A 148 28.06 6.38 8.65
N PHE A 149 28.58 7.25 7.78
CA PHE A 149 30.02 7.48 7.61
C PHE A 149 30.32 8.98 7.50
N ASP A 150 31.36 9.41 8.21
CA ASP A 150 31.79 10.81 8.25
C ASP A 150 32.38 11.28 6.90
N ALA A 151 32.75 12.56 6.84
CA ALA A 151 33.36 13.17 5.64
C ALA A 151 34.68 12.49 5.20
N LYS A 152 35.36 11.76 6.10
CA LYS A 152 36.56 10.97 5.80
C LYS A 152 36.22 9.53 5.42
N LYS A 153 34.94 9.24 5.14
CA LYS A 153 34.41 7.90 4.84
C LYS A 153 34.67 6.89 5.97
N LYS A 154 34.83 7.36 7.22
CA LYS A 154 34.97 6.48 8.39
C LYS A 154 33.60 6.22 9.00
N ARG A 155 33.31 4.94 9.26
CA ARG A 155 32.04 4.53 9.88
C ARG A 155 31.88 5.17 11.25
N THR A 156 30.70 5.73 11.50
CA THR A 156 30.34 6.36 12.79
C THR A 156 29.35 5.54 13.60
N GLY A 157 28.46 4.76 12.95
CA GLY A 157 27.53 3.85 13.61
C GLY A 157 26.57 3.17 12.65
N GLY A 158 25.67 2.34 13.17
CA GLY A 158 24.71 1.58 12.36
C GLY A 158 23.38 1.29 13.06
N ARG A 159 22.35 1.05 12.24
CA ARG A 159 21.00 0.63 12.63
C ARG A 159 20.60 -0.63 11.86
N GLU A 160 20.01 -1.60 12.56
CA GLU A 160 19.62 -2.90 12.02
C GLU A 160 18.17 -3.25 12.37
N GLY A 161 17.46 -3.84 11.42
CA GLY A 161 16.16 -4.47 11.60
C GLY A 161 16.01 -5.70 10.72
N VAL A 162 14.83 -6.30 10.77
CA VAL A 162 14.51 -7.51 10.03
C VAL A 162 13.17 -7.32 9.34
N VAL A 163 13.10 -7.71 8.07
CA VAL A 163 11.84 -7.83 7.33
C VAL A 163 11.55 -9.28 7.04
N TYR A 164 10.26 -9.60 7.00
CA TYR A 164 9.77 -10.96 6.82
C TYR A 164 8.99 -11.04 5.50
N PRO A 165 9.60 -11.56 4.42
CA PRO A 165 8.89 -11.90 3.20
C PRO A 165 7.69 -12.82 3.49
N ALA A 166 6.58 -12.63 2.77
CA ALA A 166 5.35 -13.38 3.05
C ALA A 166 5.28 -14.71 2.29
N ALA A 167 5.82 -14.77 1.08
CA ALA A 167 5.83 -15.95 0.22
C ALA A 167 7.06 -15.91 -0.71
N PRO A 168 7.46 -17.04 -1.30
CA PRO A 168 8.49 -17.05 -2.34
C PRO A 168 8.07 -16.18 -3.52
N ASP A 169 9.04 -15.47 -4.10
CA ASP A 169 8.89 -14.62 -5.29
C ASP A 169 7.80 -13.54 -5.19
N PHE A 170 7.34 -13.22 -3.97
CA PHE A 170 6.37 -12.16 -3.73
C PHE A 170 7.07 -10.84 -3.41
N TYR A 171 6.96 -9.87 -4.33
CA TYR A 171 7.43 -8.51 -4.11
C TYR A 171 6.58 -7.79 -3.07
N LEU A 172 7.24 -7.36 -2.00
CA LEU A 172 6.63 -6.60 -0.92
C LEU A 172 7.38 -5.31 -0.70
N ARG A 173 6.62 -4.23 -0.55
CA ARG A 173 7.15 -2.96 -0.04
C ARG A 173 7.42 -3.12 1.45
N SER A 174 8.62 -2.77 1.90
CA SER A 174 8.93 -2.54 3.31
C SER A 174 9.23 -1.06 3.55
N ALA A 175 8.81 -0.55 4.71
CA ALA A 175 9.14 0.80 5.19
C ALA A 175 9.56 0.70 6.66
N LEU A 176 10.75 1.18 6.98
CA LEU A 176 11.38 1.07 8.29
C LEU A 176 11.72 2.46 8.82
N GLU A 177 11.16 2.81 9.97
CA GLU A 177 11.55 4.01 10.70
C GLU A 177 12.87 3.77 11.44
N LEU A 178 13.86 4.65 11.28
CA LEU A 178 15.18 4.40 11.87
C LEU A 178 15.17 4.32 13.39
N SER A 179 14.20 4.95 14.06
CA SER A 179 14.04 4.84 15.51
C SER A 179 13.63 3.44 15.99
N THR A 180 12.96 2.65 15.14
CA THR A 180 12.54 1.27 15.46
C THR A 180 13.67 0.26 15.25
N LEU A 181 14.76 0.67 14.60
CA LEU A 181 15.92 -0.16 14.33
C LEU A 181 16.89 -0.18 15.52
N LYS A 182 17.40 -1.38 15.83
CA LYS A 182 18.38 -1.57 16.90
C LYS A 182 19.73 -0.99 16.48
N ALA A 183 20.45 -0.38 17.42
CA ALA A 183 21.83 0.01 17.16
C ALA A 183 22.68 -1.25 16.91
N PHE A 184 23.60 -1.20 15.95
CA PHE A 184 24.52 -2.32 15.69
C PHE A 184 25.93 -1.84 15.33
N GLY A 185 26.90 -2.71 15.62
CA GLY A 185 28.33 -2.38 15.50
C GLY A 185 28.77 -1.31 16.51
N GLY A 186 30.02 -0.87 16.41
CA GLY A 186 30.57 0.18 17.29
C GLY A 186 30.07 1.58 16.93
N GLY A 187 30.06 2.51 17.89
CA GLY A 187 29.69 3.90 17.66
C GLY A 187 28.17 4.18 17.61
N ALA A 188 27.78 5.36 17.14
CA ALA A 188 26.41 5.84 17.10
C ALA A 188 26.03 6.32 15.70
N PHE A 189 24.89 5.86 15.18
CA PHE A 189 24.40 6.29 13.87
C PHE A 189 24.14 7.79 13.88
N LYS A 190 24.79 8.53 12.98
CA LYS A 190 24.67 9.99 12.84
C LYS A 190 23.91 10.30 11.55
N PRO A 191 22.63 10.70 11.63
CA PRO A 191 21.81 10.90 10.44
C PRO A 191 22.28 12.07 9.56
N THR A 192 23.07 12.99 10.10
CA THR A 192 23.64 14.15 9.38
C THR A 192 24.99 13.86 8.73
N ASP A 193 25.52 12.64 8.88
CA ASP A 193 26.75 12.25 8.21
C ASP A 193 26.56 12.23 6.68
N PRO A 194 27.58 12.60 5.90
CA PRO A 194 27.46 12.83 4.47
C PRO A 194 27.38 11.55 3.62
N PHE A 195 27.51 10.38 4.23
CA PHE A 195 27.43 9.11 3.53
C PHE A 195 26.67 8.07 4.34
N VAL A 196 25.93 7.23 3.64
CA VAL A 196 25.34 6.01 4.19
C VAL A 196 25.70 4.80 3.36
N LYS A 197 25.67 3.62 3.97
CA LYS A 197 25.71 2.33 3.27
C LYS A 197 24.52 1.51 3.70
N ILE A 198 23.83 0.90 2.74
CA ILE A 198 22.69 0.03 2.98
C ILE A 198 23.12 -1.39 2.68
N THR A 199 22.76 -2.33 3.53
CA THR A 199 23.11 -3.75 3.39
C THR A 199 21.91 -4.62 3.70
N PHE A 200 21.66 -5.60 2.83
CA PHE A 200 20.63 -6.61 2.99
C PHE A 200 21.30 -7.97 3.15
N LYS A 201 20.95 -8.72 4.20
CA LYS A 201 21.57 -10.01 4.51
C LYS A 201 20.55 -11.13 4.53
N MET A 202 20.96 -12.26 3.97
CA MET A 202 20.28 -13.55 4.08
C MET A 202 21.19 -14.52 4.83
N ARG A 203 20.55 -15.47 5.51
CA ARG A 203 21.23 -16.60 6.16
C ARG A 203 20.57 -17.92 5.78
N SER A 204 21.29 -19.02 5.96
CA SER A 204 20.73 -20.36 5.92
C SER A 204 19.64 -20.53 6.96
N LEU A 205 18.59 -21.29 6.65
CA LEU A 205 17.60 -21.70 7.65
C LEU A 205 18.17 -22.82 8.53
N PRO A 206 17.82 -22.89 9.83
CA PRO A 206 18.34 -23.91 10.75
C PRO A 206 17.97 -25.35 10.37
N THR A 207 16.93 -25.54 9.58
CA THR A 207 16.45 -26.86 9.16
C THR A 207 16.99 -27.22 7.79
N ARG A 208 17.63 -28.40 7.67
CA ARG A 208 18.10 -29.07 6.43
C ARG A 208 16.95 -29.44 5.47
N MET A 209 16.07 -28.51 5.15
CA MET A 209 15.31 -28.61 3.90
C MET A 209 16.35 -28.35 2.82
N THR A 210 16.77 -29.41 2.13
CA THR A 210 17.70 -29.34 1.00
C THR A 210 17.18 -28.29 0.02
N GLU A 211 17.78 -27.10 0.02
CA GLU A 211 17.53 -26.09 -0.99
C GLU A 211 18.16 -26.62 -2.28
N ALA A 212 17.37 -27.36 -3.07
CA ALA A 212 17.82 -28.04 -4.28
C ALA A 212 18.30 -27.07 -5.38
N THR A 213 18.03 -25.77 -5.21
CA THR A 213 18.42 -24.68 -6.11
C THR A 213 18.80 -23.48 -5.24
N GLY A 214 19.85 -22.73 -5.62
CA GLY A 214 20.42 -21.65 -4.80
C GLY A 214 19.41 -20.60 -4.31
N SER A 215 19.78 -19.90 -3.25
CA SER A 215 18.97 -18.83 -2.63
C SER A 215 19.14 -17.50 -3.34
N GLU A 216 18.04 -16.77 -3.58
CA GLU A 216 18.06 -15.46 -4.21
C GLU A 216 17.28 -14.43 -3.39
N LEU A 217 17.87 -13.25 -3.18
CA LEU A 217 17.19 -12.04 -2.70
C LEU A 217 17.21 -11.00 -3.80
N ARG A 218 16.07 -10.35 -3.99
CA ARG A 218 15.86 -9.25 -4.93
C ARG A 218 15.48 -8.00 -4.13
N ILE A 219 16.13 -6.89 -4.43
CA ILE A 219 15.88 -5.57 -3.84
C ILE A 219 15.63 -4.58 -4.97
N ASP A 220 14.57 -3.80 -4.83
CA ASP A 220 14.17 -2.79 -5.81
C ASP A 220 13.68 -1.49 -5.11
N ASN A 221 13.54 -0.41 -5.86
CA ASN A 221 12.83 0.81 -5.48
C ASN A 221 13.24 1.40 -4.12
N VAL A 222 14.55 1.43 -3.85
CA VAL A 222 15.09 1.84 -2.55
C VAL A 222 14.98 3.35 -2.39
N ALA A 223 14.38 3.79 -1.29
CA ALA A 223 14.30 5.19 -0.91
C ALA A 223 14.66 5.41 0.55
N PHE A 224 15.42 6.46 0.82
CA PHE A 224 15.65 6.96 2.17
C PHE A 224 15.14 8.40 2.22
N ALA A 225 14.24 8.70 3.14
CA ALA A 225 13.50 9.96 3.15
C ALA A 225 13.36 10.54 4.55
N SER A 226 13.16 11.85 4.56
CA SER A 226 12.74 12.67 5.71
C SER A 226 11.39 13.31 5.40
N PRO A 227 10.64 13.82 6.39
CA PRO A 227 9.32 14.38 6.17
C PRO A 227 9.36 15.63 5.31
N ALA A 228 8.47 15.74 4.34
CA ALA A 228 8.31 16.94 3.52
C ALA A 228 7.34 17.93 4.15
N PHE A 229 6.29 17.43 4.83
CA PHE A 229 5.23 18.24 5.40
C PHE A 229 4.84 17.82 6.82
N TYR A 230 4.46 18.82 7.61
CA TYR A 230 3.94 18.71 8.96
C TYR A 230 2.55 19.32 9.00
N VAL A 231 1.62 18.63 9.66
CA VAL A 231 0.24 19.08 9.83
C VAL A 231 -0.12 18.99 11.31
N SER A 232 -0.77 20.01 11.84
CA SER A 232 -1.27 20.06 13.22
C SER A 232 -2.63 20.76 13.23
N PRO A 233 -3.61 20.32 14.03
CA PRO A 233 -4.87 21.07 14.15
C PRO A 233 -4.70 22.49 14.74
N LYS A 234 -3.51 22.82 15.27
CA LYS A 234 -3.13 24.16 15.74
C LYS A 234 -2.31 24.95 14.71
N GLY A 235 -2.09 24.38 13.52
CA GLY A 235 -1.37 25.02 12.42
C GLY A 235 -2.20 26.08 11.71
N ASP A 236 -1.70 26.55 10.57
CA ASP A 236 -2.38 27.51 9.68
C ASP A 236 -2.07 27.12 8.22
N ASP A 237 -3.09 27.04 7.36
CA ASP A 237 -2.92 26.68 5.94
C ASP A 237 -2.30 27.80 5.09
N LYS A 238 -2.02 28.97 5.70
CA LYS A 238 -1.16 30.02 5.15
C LYS A 238 0.33 29.74 5.37
N ASN A 239 0.69 28.81 6.26
CA ASN A 239 2.07 28.40 6.44
C ASN A 239 2.58 27.59 5.23
N ASP A 240 3.87 27.24 5.22
CA ASP A 240 4.47 26.41 4.18
C ASP A 240 4.42 24.90 4.45
N GLY A 241 4.04 24.50 5.67
CA GLY A 241 3.98 23.12 6.12
C GLY A 241 5.35 22.45 6.34
N ARG A 242 6.48 23.15 6.20
CA ARG A 242 7.82 22.53 6.10
C ARG A 242 8.48 22.22 7.45
N THR A 243 7.93 22.73 8.54
CA THR A 243 8.43 22.48 9.91
C THR A 243 7.25 22.31 10.87
N GLU A 244 7.50 21.80 12.07
CA GLU A 244 6.50 21.71 13.13
C GLU A 244 5.93 23.08 13.51
N LYS A 245 6.75 24.14 13.44
CA LYS A 245 6.33 25.51 13.78
C LYS A 245 5.49 26.17 12.70
N THR A 246 5.70 25.75 11.45
CA THR A 246 5.00 26.27 10.26
C THR A 246 4.10 25.18 9.67
N ALA A 247 3.52 24.33 10.52
CA ALA A 247 2.67 23.24 10.07
C ALA A 247 1.39 23.77 9.40
N PHE A 248 0.88 23.02 8.42
CA PHE A 248 -0.47 23.20 7.91
C PHE A 248 -1.50 22.85 8.98
N ALA A 249 -2.72 23.39 8.85
CA ALA A 249 -3.86 23.00 9.69
C ALA A 249 -4.57 21.77 9.13
N ASP A 250 -4.79 21.76 7.81
CA ASP A 250 -5.57 20.76 7.08
C ASP A 250 -4.67 19.69 6.43
N PRO A 251 -4.88 18.38 6.71
CA PRO A 251 -4.21 17.31 6.00
C PRO A 251 -4.36 17.37 4.47
N GLN A 252 -5.50 17.82 3.96
CA GLN A 252 -5.72 17.93 2.51
C GLN A 252 -4.76 18.94 1.88
N LYS A 253 -4.42 20.03 2.58
CA LYS A 253 -3.44 21.03 2.11
C LYS A 253 -2.07 20.42 1.87
N ALA A 254 -1.62 19.54 2.77
CA ALA A 254 -0.37 18.82 2.62
C ALA A 254 -0.43 17.81 1.47
N ILE A 255 -1.54 17.08 1.33
CA ILE A 255 -1.74 16.08 0.27
C ILE A 255 -1.74 16.75 -1.12
N ASP A 256 -2.38 17.89 -1.27
CA ASP A 256 -2.41 18.64 -2.53
C ASP A 256 -1.01 19.14 -2.93
N ALA A 257 -0.18 19.50 -1.94
CA ALA A 257 1.19 19.96 -2.13
C ALA A 257 2.20 18.81 -2.39
N ALA A 258 1.94 17.61 -1.88
CA ALA A 258 2.88 16.49 -1.86
C ALA A 258 3.28 15.98 -3.24
N GLN A 259 4.57 15.76 -3.46
CA GLN A 259 5.13 15.12 -4.65
C GLN A 259 5.49 13.66 -4.36
N PRO A 260 5.70 12.81 -5.39
CA PRO A 260 6.22 11.46 -5.19
C PRO A 260 7.44 11.43 -4.27
N GLY A 261 7.41 10.58 -3.25
CA GLY A 261 8.45 10.44 -2.23
C GLY A 261 8.25 11.29 -0.98
N ASP A 262 7.26 12.18 -0.96
CA ASP A 262 6.97 13.01 0.20
C ASP A 262 6.30 12.19 1.32
N ILE A 263 6.80 12.42 2.53
CA ILE A 263 6.21 11.92 3.77
C ILE A 263 5.51 13.09 4.47
N ILE A 264 4.23 12.94 4.77
CA ILE A 264 3.39 13.88 5.51
C ILE A 264 3.22 13.35 6.94
N LEU A 265 3.61 14.15 7.93
CA LEU A 265 3.44 13.84 9.35
C LEU A 265 2.23 14.56 9.94
N LEU A 266 1.30 13.79 10.50
CA LEU A 266 0.18 14.31 11.29
C LEU A 266 0.53 14.34 12.78
N MET A 267 0.47 15.53 13.38
CA MET A 267 0.69 15.75 14.81
C MET A 267 -0.59 15.47 15.62
N ASP A 268 -0.45 15.39 16.94
CA ASP A 268 -1.55 15.09 17.86
C ASP A 268 -2.75 16.03 17.68
N GLY A 269 -3.93 15.41 17.72
CA GLY A 269 -5.23 16.06 17.68
C GLY A 269 -6.20 15.35 16.75
N THR A 270 -7.37 15.94 16.57
CA THR A 270 -8.45 15.36 15.76
C THR A 270 -8.65 16.19 14.50
N TYR A 271 -8.54 15.54 13.35
CA TYR A 271 -8.79 16.12 12.04
C TYR A 271 -10.20 15.74 11.60
N LYS A 272 -11.00 16.75 11.25
CA LYS A 272 -12.37 16.57 10.79
C LYS A 272 -12.42 16.61 9.27
N PRO A 273 -13.40 15.95 8.63
CA PRO A 273 -13.55 16.03 7.19
C PRO A 273 -13.72 17.48 6.75
N HIS A 274 -12.99 17.89 5.71
CA HIS A 274 -13.20 19.19 5.05
C HIS A 274 -14.37 19.13 4.07
N ASP A 275 -14.65 17.95 3.51
CA ASP A 275 -15.78 17.68 2.63
C ASP A 275 -16.34 16.25 2.87
N PRO A 276 -17.69 16.06 2.91
CA PRO A 276 -18.29 14.74 3.15
C PRO A 276 -17.92 13.66 2.12
N GLN A 277 -17.63 14.02 0.88
CA GLN A 277 -17.22 13.10 -0.18
C GLN A 277 -15.72 12.84 -0.19
N GLU A 278 -14.90 13.80 0.24
CA GLU A 278 -13.44 13.67 0.24
C GLU A 278 -12.91 13.06 1.55
N GLY A 279 -13.58 13.28 2.68
CA GLY A 279 -13.08 12.87 3.99
C GLY A 279 -12.11 13.90 4.56
N VAL A 280 -11.12 13.42 5.32
CA VAL A 280 -10.01 14.23 5.85
C VAL A 280 -8.83 14.25 4.87
N ALA A 281 -8.64 13.14 4.16
CA ALA A 281 -7.49 12.93 3.29
C ALA A 281 -7.95 12.28 1.99
N PHE A 282 -7.99 13.06 0.92
CA PHE A 282 -8.34 12.59 -0.41
C PHE A 282 -7.15 12.66 -1.37
N PHE A 283 -6.66 11.50 -1.76
CA PHE A 283 -5.54 11.34 -2.67
C PHE A 283 -5.98 11.43 -4.12
N LYS A 284 -5.44 12.43 -4.82
CA LYS A 284 -5.64 12.70 -6.25
C LYS A 284 -4.37 12.54 -7.09
N ARG A 285 -3.25 12.19 -6.44
CA ARG A 285 -1.92 12.05 -7.05
C ARG A 285 -1.32 10.72 -6.63
N ALA A 286 -0.66 10.06 -7.57
CA ALA A 286 0.13 8.87 -7.33
C ALA A 286 1.56 9.22 -6.92
N GLY A 287 2.20 8.33 -6.15
CA GLY A 287 3.66 8.29 -6.07
C GLY A 287 4.27 7.64 -7.33
N THR A 288 5.51 7.21 -7.21
CA THR A 288 6.19 6.36 -8.20
C THR A 288 6.72 5.10 -7.51
N PRO A 289 7.13 4.05 -8.25
CA PRO A 289 7.63 2.80 -7.66
C PRO A 289 8.67 3.00 -6.55
N ALA A 290 9.68 3.84 -6.82
CA ALA A 290 10.73 4.19 -5.87
C ALA A 290 10.39 5.36 -4.93
N ALA A 291 9.27 6.07 -5.10
CA ALA A 291 8.95 7.27 -4.34
C ALA A 291 7.45 7.34 -3.99
N TRP A 292 7.04 6.54 -3.00
CA TRP A 292 5.66 6.49 -2.53
C TRP A 292 5.31 7.78 -1.76
N ILE A 293 4.06 8.25 -1.90
CA ILE A 293 3.54 9.32 -1.04
C ILE A 293 3.01 8.68 0.24
N SER A 294 3.45 9.17 1.39
CA SER A 294 3.11 8.56 2.69
C SER A 294 2.38 9.55 3.59
N LEU A 295 1.25 9.15 4.15
CA LEU A 295 0.57 9.83 5.25
C LEU A 295 0.73 9.01 6.52
N LYS A 296 1.36 9.60 7.54
CA LYS A 296 1.62 8.88 8.78
C LYS A 296 1.58 9.78 10.01
N ASN A 297 1.56 9.16 11.18
CA ASN A 297 1.68 9.89 12.43
C ASN A 297 3.08 10.51 12.61
N TYR A 298 3.12 11.66 13.25
CA TYR A 298 4.34 12.19 13.82
C TYR A 298 4.88 11.18 14.86
N PRO A 299 6.20 10.93 14.91
CA PRO A 299 6.76 9.89 15.78
C PRO A 299 6.31 10.01 17.24
N GLY A 300 5.72 8.94 17.77
CA GLY A 300 5.21 8.86 19.15
C GLY A 300 3.85 9.54 19.40
N GLN A 301 3.28 10.21 18.41
CA GLN A 301 1.98 10.87 18.50
C GLN A 301 0.87 10.00 17.88
N LYS A 302 -0.39 10.28 18.24
CA LYS A 302 -1.59 9.51 17.88
C LYS A 302 -2.66 10.43 17.27
N PRO A 303 -2.43 10.98 16.07
CA PRO A 303 -3.42 11.78 15.35
C PRO A 303 -4.70 10.96 15.09
N VAL A 304 -5.85 11.61 15.25
CA VAL A 304 -7.15 11.01 14.97
C VAL A 304 -7.71 11.57 13.67
N ILE A 305 -7.91 10.71 12.68
CA ILE A 305 -8.66 11.00 11.47
C ILE A 305 -10.13 10.64 11.75
N SER A 306 -10.98 11.65 11.83
CA SER A 306 -12.42 11.46 12.01
C SER A 306 -13.09 11.25 10.66
N ASN A 307 -13.80 10.14 10.48
CA ASN A 307 -14.68 9.96 9.32
C ASN A 307 -16.15 10.35 9.59
N VAL A 308 -16.44 10.93 10.76
CA VAL A 308 -17.80 11.32 11.16
C VAL A 308 -18.40 12.32 10.17
N GLY A 309 -19.51 11.94 9.54
CA GLY A 309 -20.20 12.76 8.55
C GLY A 309 -19.58 12.73 7.14
N ALA A 310 -18.58 11.88 6.90
CA ALA A 310 -17.98 11.67 5.59
C ALA A 310 -18.05 10.20 5.16
N TRP A 311 -18.01 9.96 3.85
CA TRP A 311 -18.07 8.60 3.28
C TRP A 311 -16.79 7.79 3.49
N ALA A 312 -15.67 8.45 3.77
CA ALA A 312 -14.43 7.83 4.19
C ALA A 312 -13.61 8.79 5.07
N GLY A 313 -12.74 8.30 5.94
CA GLY A 313 -11.73 9.12 6.61
C GLY A 313 -10.56 9.43 5.68
N ILE A 314 -10.02 8.38 5.05
CA ILE A 314 -9.03 8.47 3.98
C ILE A 314 -9.65 7.89 2.70
N ARG A 315 -9.51 8.62 1.59
CA ARG A 315 -10.02 8.22 0.28
C ARG A 315 -8.92 8.20 -0.78
N VAL A 316 -8.92 7.13 -1.57
CA VAL A 316 -8.17 7.01 -2.82
C VAL A 316 -9.17 6.74 -3.94
N GLY A 317 -9.16 7.59 -4.97
CA GLY A 317 -10.07 7.49 -6.10
C GLY A 317 -11.42 8.15 -5.86
N SER A 318 -12.36 7.91 -6.76
CA SER A 318 -13.52 8.76 -6.99
C SER A 318 -14.33 9.17 -5.74
N ARG A 319 -14.90 10.38 -5.83
CA ARG A 319 -15.91 10.92 -4.91
C ARG A 319 -17.26 10.18 -4.94
N GLY A 320 -17.45 9.20 -5.82
CA GLY A 320 -18.65 8.36 -5.82
C GLY A 320 -19.86 8.97 -6.53
N THR A 321 -19.69 10.04 -7.31
CA THR A 321 -20.75 10.65 -8.12
C THR A 321 -20.79 10.02 -9.51
N LYS A 322 -21.99 9.65 -9.97
CA LYS A 322 -22.23 8.89 -11.19
C LYS A 322 -21.73 9.59 -12.48
N GLU A 323 -21.40 8.73 -13.45
CA GLU A 323 -21.44 8.89 -14.91
C GLU A 323 -20.21 9.34 -15.70
N VAL A 324 -19.13 9.86 -15.09
CA VAL A 324 -17.89 10.08 -15.84
C VAL A 324 -16.70 9.48 -15.11
N PRO A 325 -16.08 8.41 -15.65
CA PRO A 325 -14.81 7.92 -15.16
C PRO A 325 -13.81 9.08 -15.09
N SER A 326 -13.20 9.27 -13.93
CA SER A 326 -12.11 10.22 -13.78
C SER A 326 -10.95 9.78 -14.70
N PRO A 327 -10.41 10.68 -15.54
CA PRO A 327 -9.27 10.39 -16.40
C PRO A 327 -7.94 10.47 -15.62
N LEU A 328 -7.98 10.56 -14.29
CA LEU A 328 -6.77 10.59 -13.48
C LEU A 328 -5.91 9.36 -13.77
N THR A 329 -4.60 9.57 -13.82
CA THR A 329 -3.61 8.49 -13.80
C THR A 329 -3.93 7.54 -12.64
N ALA A 330 -3.65 6.24 -12.83
CA ALA A 330 -3.81 5.23 -11.77
C ALA A 330 -3.30 5.76 -10.42
N LEU A 331 -4.16 5.81 -9.41
CA LEU A 331 -3.76 6.24 -8.07
C LEU A 331 -3.02 5.08 -7.40
N ALA A 332 -1.73 5.29 -7.20
CA ALA A 332 -0.82 4.24 -6.81
C ALA A 332 0.39 4.73 -6.00
N TYR A 333 1.12 3.78 -5.41
CA TYR A 333 2.32 4.01 -4.63
C TYR A 333 2.04 4.94 -3.44
N LEU A 334 1.06 4.53 -2.63
CA LEU A 334 0.54 5.28 -1.49
C LEU A 334 0.65 4.46 -0.20
N GLU A 335 1.10 5.08 0.90
CA GLU A 335 1.17 4.46 2.22
C GLU A 335 0.36 5.25 3.26
N PHE A 336 -0.45 4.55 4.05
CA PHE A 336 -1.16 5.06 5.21
C PHE A 336 -0.72 4.30 6.47
N ARG A 337 -0.05 5.00 7.40
CA ARG A 337 0.66 4.32 8.49
C ARG A 337 0.53 4.96 9.87
N GLY A 338 0.31 4.13 10.89
CA GLY A 338 0.39 4.57 12.29
C GLY A 338 -0.72 5.53 12.71
N LEU A 339 -1.81 5.59 11.95
CA LEU A 339 -2.92 6.51 12.15
C LEU A 339 -4.01 5.89 13.02
N HIS A 340 -4.73 6.72 13.77
CA HIS A 340 -5.99 6.33 14.39
C HIS A 340 -7.15 6.88 13.55
N ILE A 341 -7.86 6.00 12.86
CA ILE A 341 -9.07 6.35 12.11
C ILE A 341 -10.27 5.99 12.98
N ARG A 342 -11.09 6.98 13.31
CA ARG A 342 -12.21 6.80 14.24
C ARG A 342 -13.51 7.41 13.73
N GLY A 343 -14.58 6.64 13.82
CA GLY A 343 -15.95 7.13 13.57
C GLY A 343 -16.80 7.31 14.81
N ASN A 344 -18.12 7.23 14.60
CA ASN A 344 -19.16 7.47 15.60
C ASN A 344 -20.12 6.27 15.77
N ALA A 345 -19.73 5.06 15.37
CA ALA A 345 -20.61 3.90 15.43
C ALA A 345 -21.14 3.62 16.84
N ASP A 346 -20.40 3.94 17.89
CA ASP A 346 -20.82 3.79 19.28
C ASP A 346 -21.88 4.81 19.74
N THR A 347 -22.02 5.95 19.06
CA THR A 347 -22.90 7.05 19.51
C THR A 347 -24.00 7.41 18.52
N VAL A 348 -23.85 7.09 17.23
CA VAL A 348 -24.74 7.60 16.17
C VAL A 348 -26.19 7.14 16.32
N LYS A 349 -26.42 5.88 16.72
CA LYS A 349 -27.79 5.38 16.92
C LYS A 349 -28.54 6.12 18.04
N GLN A 350 -27.83 6.57 19.07
CA GLN A 350 -28.44 7.30 20.19
C GLN A 350 -28.66 8.78 19.85
N THR A 351 -27.74 9.37 19.10
CA THR A 351 -27.73 10.81 18.80
C THR A 351 -28.50 11.17 17.53
N ASN A 352 -28.60 10.27 16.57
CA ASN A 352 -29.24 10.46 15.27
C ASN A 352 -29.97 9.17 14.81
N PRO A 353 -30.91 8.62 15.60
CA PRO A 353 -31.61 7.37 15.28
C PRO A 353 -32.33 7.42 13.93
N GLU A 354 -32.84 8.58 13.52
CA GLU A 354 -33.56 8.81 12.27
C GLU A 354 -32.68 8.68 11.01
N ARG A 355 -31.36 8.79 11.17
CA ARG A 355 -30.37 8.66 10.08
C ARG A 355 -29.86 7.23 9.90
N VAL A 356 -30.17 6.34 10.85
CA VAL A 356 -29.95 4.89 10.68
C VAL A 356 -30.86 4.39 9.55
N ASP A 357 -30.41 3.38 8.81
CA ASP A 357 -31.07 2.85 7.61
C ASP A 357 -31.15 3.79 6.39
N GLN A 358 -30.61 5.01 6.49
CA GLN A 358 -30.52 5.95 5.39
C GLN A 358 -29.19 5.85 4.64
N SER A 359 -29.20 6.27 3.37
CA SER A 359 -27.97 6.45 2.60
C SER A 359 -27.29 7.76 3.02
N ASP A 360 -26.59 7.70 4.14
CA ASP A 360 -26.04 8.88 4.80
C ASP A 360 -24.58 8.65 5.25
N PRO A 361 -23.64 9.54 4.91
CA PRO A 361 -22.24 9.37 5.33
C PRO A 361 -22.05 9.30 6.85
N LEU A 362 -22.96 9.86 7.66
CA LEU A 362 -22.89 9.76 9.13
C LEU A 362 -23.06 8.30 9.63
N THR A 363 -23.80 7.47 8.90
CA THR A 363 -24.09 6.07 9.24
C THR A 363 -23.45 5.05 8.28
N ASN A 364 -22.79 5.52 7.22
CA ASN A 364 -22.18 4.66 6.19
C ASN A 364 -20.69 4.97 5.92
N GLY A 365 -20.07 5.87 6.69
CA GLY A 365 -18.69 6.28 6.50
C GLY A 365 -17.67 5.17 6.76
N ASN A 366 -16.83 4.88 5.77
CA ASN A 366 -15.72 3.92 5.89
C ASN A 366 -14.51 4.54 6.60
N GLY A 367 -13.63 3.72 7.18
CA GLY A 367 -12.36 4.23 7.69
C GLY A 367 -11.44 4.68 6.55
N ILE A 368 -11.04 3.71 5.72
CA ILE A 368 -10.23 3.92 4.52
C ILE A 368 -10.97 3.32 3.32
N ALA A 369 -11.09 4.07 2.23
CA ALA A 369 -11.72 3.63 0.98
C ALA A 369 -10.76 3.78 -0.20
N VAL A 370 -10.64 2.72 -1.01
CA VAL A 370 -9.93 2.70 -2.30
C VAL A 370 -10.95 2.32 -3.37
N GLU A 371 -11.21 3.21 -4.32
CA GLU A 371 -12.38 3.12 -5.19
C GLU A 371 -12.04 3.19 -6.67
N LYS A 372 -12.22 2.06 -7.39
CA LYS A 372 -12.13 1.98 -8.86
C LYS A 372 -13.43 2.34 -9.57
N ARG A 373 -14.59 2.25 -8.92
CA ARG A 373 -15.92 2.26 -9.56
C ARG A 373 -16.16 3.37 -10.61
N PHE A 374 -15.53 4.53 -10.42
CA PHE A 374 -15.62 5.66 -11.33
C PHE A 374 -14.23 6.19 -11.72
N GLU A 375 -13.24 5.31 -11.75
CA GLU A 375 -11.90 5.59 -12.25
C GLU A 375 -11.67 4.79 -13.54
N ALA A 376 -11.02 5.42 -14.53
CA ALA A 376 -10.62 4.72 -15.74
C ALA A 376 -9.52 3.67 -15.45
N ASN A 377 -8.66 3.98 -14.47
CA ASN A 377 -7.48 3.20 -14.13
C ASN A 377 -7.66 2.44 -12.82
N VAL A 378 -7.01 1.27 -12.72
CA VAL A 378 -7.00 0.43 -11.51
C VAL A 378 -6.16 1.11 -10.43
N PRO A 379 -6.66 1.38 -9.22
CA PRO A 379 -5.81 1.76 -8.10
C PRO A 379 -4.92 0.57 -7.69
N HIS A 380 -3.61 0.79 -7.53
CA HIS A 380 -2.66 -0.30 -7.28
C HIS A 380 -1.49 0.14 -6.38
N HIS A 381 -0.71 -0.80 -5.83
CA HIS A 381 0.44 -0.50 -4.97
C HIS A 381 0.07 0.42 -3.79
N ILE A 382 -0.84 -0.06 -2.94
CA ILE A 382 -1.35 0.67 -1.77
C ILE A 382 -0.98 -0.11 -0.51
N ARG A 383 -0.48 0.59 0.50
CA ARG A 383 -0.03 -0.01 1.76
C ARG A 383 -0.74 0.63 2.94
N ILE A 384 -1.32 -0.21 3.79
CA ILE A 384 -2.06 0.19 4.99
C ILE A 384 -1.45 -0.56 6.17
N ALA A 385 -0.67 0.14 6.98
CA ALA A 385 0.18 -0.48 7.99
C ALA A 385 0.03 0.15 9.38
N ASP A 386 0.04 -0.68 10.43
CA ASP A 386 0.16 -0.22 11.82
C ASP A 386 -0.95 0.76 12.29
N ASN A 387 -2.13 0.75 11.66
CA ASN A 387 -3.22 1.66 12.00
C ASN A 387 -4.17 1.07 13.05
N LEU A 388 -4.85 1.94 13.80
CA LEU A 388 -6.07 1.62 14.55
C LEU A 388 -7.27 2.16 13.78
N ILE A 389 -8.17 1.30 13.33
CA ILE A 389 -9.39 1.67 12.60
C ILE A 389 -10.60 1.20 13.39
N GLU A 390 -11.33 2.14 14.00
CA GLU A 390 -12.42 1.78 14.90
C GLU A 390 -13.66 2.66 14.84
N TYR A 391 -14.79 2.05 15.21
CA TYR A 391 -16.09 2.72 15.31
C TYR A 391 -16.51 3.48 14.04
N CYS A 392 -16.03 3.05 12.88
CA CYS A 392 -16.54 3.54 11.60
C CYS A 392 -17.94 2.94 11.38
N SER A 393 -18.93 3.78 11.07
CA SER A 393 -20.29 3.28 10.82
C SER A 393 -20.37 2.39 9.58
N GLY A 394 -19.47 2.60 8.60
CA GLY A 394 -19.15 1.74 7.46
C GLY A 394 -17.97 0.80 7.70
N ALA A 395 -17.39 0.24 6.64
CA ALA A 395 -16.28 -0.70 6.74
C ALA A 395 -15.03 -0.05 7.37
N GLY A 396 -14.17 -0.85 8.00
CA GLY A 396 -12.87 -0.35 8.46
C GLY A 396 -11.99 0.01 7.26
N PHE A 397 -11.74 -0.96 6.39
CA PHE A 397 -11.16 -0.77 5.07
C PHE A 397 -12.08 -1.33 3.98
N ALA A 398 -12.31 -0.54 2.94
CA ALA A 398 -13.05 -0.92 1.74
C ALA A 398 -12.19 -0.70 0.48
N GLY A 399 -11.68 -1.79 -0.09
CA GLY A 399 -11.03 -1.80 -1.40
C GLY A 399 -11.99 -2.27 -2.47
N ASN A 400 -12.33 -1.42 -3.42
CA ASN A 400 -13.21 -1.74 -4.55
C ASN A 400 -12.42 -1.66 -5.86
N GLY A 401 -12.09 -2.81 -6.43
CA GLY A 401 -11.34 -2.90 -7.68
C GLY A 401 -9.88 -2.49 -7.59
N SER A 402 -9.24 -2.65 -6.42
CA SER A 402 -7.81 -2.40 -6.26
C SER A 402 -6.96 -3.65 -6.56
N ASP A 403 -5.72 -3.43 -7.02
CA ASP A 403 -4.66 -4.43 -7.14
C ASP A 403 -3.52 -4.12 -6.15
N ARG A 404 -2.59 -5.06 -5.94
CA ARG A 404 -1.31 -4.83 -5.23
C ARG A 404 -1.46 -4.10 -3.89
N THR A 405 -2.50 -4.45 -3.14
CA THR A 405 -2.81 -3.85 -1.85
C THR A 405 -2.26 -4.71 -0.71
N ILE A 406 -1.50 -4.07 0.19
CA ILE A 406 -0.91 -4.69 1.38
C ILE A 406 -1.58 -4.07 2.61
N ILE A 407 -2.21 -4.92 3.44
CA ILE A 407 -2.84 -4.53 4.70
C ILE A 407 -2.20 -5.32 5.83
N GLU A 408 -1.42 -4.66 6.68
CA GLU A 408 -0.69 -5.36 7.72
C GLU A 408 -0.57 -4.68 9.08
N ASN A 409 -0.50 -5.50 10.13
CA ASN A 409 -0.30 -5.07 11.52
C ASN A 409 -1.34 -4.05 12.02
N ASN A 410 -2.53 -3.99 11.42
CA ASN A 410 -3.58 -3.07 11.83
C ASN A 410 -4.45 -3.69 12.92
N VAL A 411 -5.04 -2.84 13.76
CA VAL A 411 -6.18 -3.18 14.63
C VAL A 411 -7.44 -2.62 14.00
N VAL A 412 -8.34 -3.48 13.54
CA VAL A 412 -9.57 -3.08 12.83
C VAL A 412 -10.78 -3.59 13.60
N ARG A 413 -11.46 -2.71 14.35
CA ARG A 413 -12.50 -3.15 15.28
C ARG A 413 -13.75 -2.30 15.34
N ASN A 414 -14.87 -2.94 15.69
CA ASN A 414 -16.14 -2.24 15.97
C ASN A 414 -16.64 -1.38 14.81
N ASN A 415 -16.35 -1.78 13.58
CA ASN A 415 -16.80 -1.07 12.38
C ASN A 415 -18.08 -1.72 11.82
N CYS A 416 -18.65 -1.09 10.79
CA CYS A 416 -19.80 -1.49 9.97
C CYS A 416 -21.16 -1.65 10.66
N TRP A 417 -21.30 -1.16 11.89
CA TRP A 417 -22.51 -1.31 12.70
C TRP A 417 -23.80 -0.80 12.04
N TRP A 418 -23.73 0.29 11.28
CA TRP A 418 -24.92 1.00 10.79
C TRP A 418 -24.99 1.16 9.27
N MET A 419 -24.05 0.56 8.54
CA MET A 419 -23.99 0.71 7.10
C MET A 419 -24.99 -0.18 6.37
N ILE A 420 -25.80 0.44 5.52
CA ILE A 420 -26.85 -0.23 4.72
C ILE A 420 -26.31 -0.96 3.49
N TYR A 421 -25.00 -1.06 3.33
CA TYR A 421 -24.29 -1.60 2.16
C TYR A 421 -23.52 -2.90 2.46
N ALA A 422 -23.81 -3.56 3.58
CA ALA A 422 -23.17 -4.82 3.97
C ALA A 422 -21.64 -4.68 4.18
N GLY A 423 -21.24 -4.07 5.28
CA GLY A 423 -19.82 -3.82 5.56
C GLY A 423 -19.09 -4.96 6.24
N SER A 424 -17.77 -4.92 6.15
CA SER A 424 -16.87 -5.82 6.89
C SER A 424 -15.72 -5.02 7.50
N GLY A 425 -14.92 -5.65 8.37
CA GLY A 425 -13.73 -5.01 8.94
C GLY A 425 -12.73 -4.62 7.85
N ILE A 426 -12.24 -5.61 7.12
CA ILE A 426 -11.36 -5.47 5.95
C ILE A 426 -12.07 -6.12 4.76
N SER A 427 -12.34 -5.36 3.70
CA SER A 427 -13.05 -5.85 2.52
C SER A 427 -12.29 -5.55 1.25
N PHE A 428 -12.14 -6.56 0.40
CA PHE A 428 -11.87 -6.40 -1.03
C PHE A 428 -13.14 -6.75 -1.78
N LEU A 429 -13.54 -5.93 -2.74
CA LEU A 429 -14.68 -6.15 -3.62
C LEU A 429 -14.22 -5.95 -5.07
N ASP A 430 -14.52 -6.88 -5.97
CA ASP A 430 -14.28 -6.73 -7.41
C ASP A 430 -12.82 -6.41 -7.77
N SER A 431 -11.83 -6.95 -7.04
CA SER A 431 -10.38 -6.77 -7.32
C SER A 431 -10.06 -6.90 -8.81
N ALA A 432 -9.22 -6.00 -9.32
CA ALA A 432 -8.95 -5.84 -10.74
C ALA A 432 -7.47 -6.05 -11.05
N ASN A 433 -7.15 -6.64 -12.20
CA ASN A 433 -5.76 -6.82 -12.63
C ASN A 433 -5.23 -5.47 -13.14
N PHE A 434 -4.19 -4.94 -12.51
CA PHE A 434 -3.45 -3.78 -13.00
C PHE A 434 -2.51 -4.16 -14.15
N ASP A 435 -1.93 -5.35 -14.08
CA ASP A 435 -0.94 -5.85 -15.02
C ASP A 435 -1.29 -7.28 -15.46
N ALA A 436 -0.59 -7.79 -16.47
CA ALA A 436 -0.87 -9.07 -17.12
C ALA A 436 -0.25 -10.28 -16.41
N ALA A 437 0.30 -10.13 -15.20
CA ALA A 437 0.85 -11.25 -14.44
C ALA A 437 -0.27 -12.24 -14.04
N ASP A 438 0.08 -13.52 -14.04
CA ASP A 438 -0.84 -14.62 -13.79
C ASP A 438 -0.27 -15.54 -12.70
N ASN A 439 -1.14 -15.99 -11.80
CA ASN A 439 -0.85 -16.98 -10.75
C ASN A 439 0.29 -16.62 -9.77
N VAL A 440 0.61 -15.33 -9.62
CA VAL A 440 1.58 -14.82 -8.64
C VAL A 440 0.87 -14.14 -7.48
N TYR A 441 1.52 -14.01 -6.31
CA TYR A 441 1.00 -13.20 -5.22
C TYR A 441 1.12 -11.70 -5.53
N LYS A 442 0.03 -10.96 -5.31
CA LYS A 442 0.03 -9.49 -5.38
C LYS A 442 -0.67 -8.82 -4.20
N MET A 443 -1.65 -9.48 -3.60
CA MET A 443 -2.42 -8.93 -2.48
C MET A 443 -2.02 -9.62 -1.18
N LEU A 444 -1.92 -8.85 -0.10
CA LEU A 444 -1.54 -9.36 1.22
C LEU A 444 -2.40 -8.77 2.33
N VAL A 445 -2.98 -9.64 3.15
CA VAL A 445 -3.60 -9.28 4.43
C VAL A 445 -2.91 -10.07 5.53
N ARG A 446 -2.06 -9.42 6.33
CA ARG A 446 -1.31 -10.15 7.37
C ARG A 446 -1.22 -9.49 8.72
N ASN A 447 -1.10 -10.31 9.77
CA ASN A 447 -0.84 -9.87 11.13
C ASN A 447 -1.85 -8.82 11.66
N ASN A 448 -3.06 -8.75 11.10
CA ASN A 448 -4.08 -7.83 11.57
C ASN A 448 -4.86 -8.46 12.73
N THR A 449 -5.29 -7.62 13.67
CA THR A 449 -6.28 -7.98 14.69
C THR A 449 -7.62 -7.39 14.29
N VAL A 450 -8.59 -8.23 13.95
CA VAL A 450 -9.86 -7.81 13.34
C VAL A 450 -11.04 -8.29 14.16
N SER A 451 -11.78 -7.38 14.81
CA SER A 451 -12.78 -7.82 15.80
C SER A 451 -14.01 -6.94 15.97
N GLY A 452 -15.14 -7.53 16.36
CA GLY A 452 -16.35 -6.75 16.69
C GLY A 452 -16.97 -5.98 15.52
N ASN A 453 -16.52 -6.21 14.29
CA ASN A 453 -17.10 -5.62 13.09
C ASN A 453 -18.43 -6.34 12.85
N ARG A 454 -19.58 -5.67 13.05
CA ARG A 454 -20.90 -6.29 13.08
C ARG A 454 -21.87 -5.48 12.24
N CYS A 455 -22.88 -6.12 11.67
CA CYS A 455 -23.96 -5.39 10.99
C CYS A 455 -25.20 -5.44 11.90
N PHE A 456 -25.71 -4.28 12.33
CA PHE A 456 -26.95 -4.19 13.11
C PHE A 456 -28.15 -3.70 12.28
N VAL A 457 -27.92 -3.37 11.02
CA VAL A 457 -28.92 -2.95 10.06
C VAL A 457 -28.95 -3.88 8.86
N GLN A 458 -30.08 -3.91 8.17
CA GLN A 458 -30.24 -4.76 6.99
C GLN A 458 -29.50 -4.15 5.80
N TRP A 459 -28.85 -5.01 5.01
CA TRP A 459 -28.36 -4.60 3.72
C TRP A 459 -29.54 -4.21 2.82
N ARG A 460 -29.50 -2.99 2.27
CA ARG A 460 -30.60 -2.40 1.50
C ARG A 460 -31.04 -3.25 0.31
N GLN A 461 -30.14 -4.06 -0.26
CA GLN A 461 -30.39 -4.85 -1.48
C GLN A 461 -31.10 -6.17 -1.18
N VAL A 462 -30.69 -6.88 -0.13
CA VAL A 462 -31.25 -8.21 0.21
C VAL A 462 -32.23 -8.19 1.38
N LYS A 463 -32.39 -7.04 2.06
CA LYS A 463 -33.31 -6.83 3.20
C LYS A 463 -33.07 -7.81 4.34
N LYS A 464 -31.81 -8.15 4.58
CA LYS A 464 -31.33 -9.03 5.66
C LYS A 464 -29.97 -8.53 6.14
N ILE A 465 -29.61 -8.90 7.36
CA ILE A 465 -28.22 -8.83 7.80
C ILE A 465 -27.44 -9.89 7.00
N SER A 466 -26.39 -9.49 6.28
CA SER A 466 -25.58 -10.41 5.45
C SER A 466 -24.13 -10.49 5.92
N ASP A 467 -23.50 -9.33 6.12
CA ASP A 467 -22.05 -9.21 6.33
C ASP A 467 -21.71 -8.97 7.82
N GLY A 468 -20.69 -8.16 8.09
CA GLY A 468 -20.01 -8.07 9.37
C GLY A 468 -18.82 -9.02 9.42
N ASN A 469 -18.21 -9.39 8.28
CA ASN A 469 -17.06 -10.27 8.31
C ASN A 469 -15.86 -9.56 8.94
N GLY A 470 -14.93 -10.33 9.52
CA GLY A 470 -13.64 -9.78 9.91
C GLY A 470 -12.86 -9.36 8.66
N ILE A 471 -12.43 -10.34 7.88
CA ILE A 471 -11.75 -10.14 6.59
C ILE A 471 -12.58 -10.81 5.50
N ILE A 472 -12.87 -10.10 4.42
CA ILE A 472 -13.56 -10.67 3.25
C ILE A 472 -12.83 -10.34 1.95
N VAL A 473 -12.69 -11.37 1.11
CA VAL A 473 -12.36 -11.25 -0.32
C VAL A 473 -13.64 -11.51 -1.10
N ASP A 474 -14.38 -10.43 -1.35
CA ASP A 474 -15.65 -10.37 -2.06
C ASP A 474 -15.44 -9.91 -3.51
N THR A 475 -16.39 -10.26 -4.36
CA THR A 475 -16.13 -11.18 -5.45
C THR A 475 -14.96 -10.78 -6.35
N ASN A 476 -13.96 -11.64 -6.50
CA ASN A 476 -12.92 -11.43 -7.53
C ASN A 476 -13.11 -12.36 -8.76
N TYR A 477 -14.22 -13.10 -8.79
CA TYR A 477 -14.62 -13.97 -9.90
C TYR A 477 -16.13 -13.89 -10.16
N VAL A 478 -16.51 -13.31 -11.30
CA VAL A 478 -17.90 -13.20 -11.74
C VAL A 478 -18.00 -13.62 -13.22
N PRO A 479 -18.33 -14.91 -13.51
CA PRO A 479 -18.44 -15.42 -14.88
C PRO A 479 -19.36 -14.60 -15.77
N ALA A 480 -20.50 -14.16 -15.23
CA ALA A 480 -21.48 -13.36 -15.97
C ALA A 480 -20.96 -11.98 -16.40
N LYS A 481 -19.91 -11.47 -15.76
CA LYS A 481 -19.22 -10.21 -16.13
C LYS A 481 -17.93 -10.47 -16.93
N ASN A 482 -17.59 -11.73 -17.22
CA ASN A 482 -16.28 -12.14 -17.73
C ASN A 482 -15.10 -11.56 -16.91
N GLN A 483 -15.31 -11.41 -15.59
CA GLN A 483 -14.35 -10.79 -14.69
C GLN A 483 -13.70 -11.88 -13.83
N ILE A 484 -12.39 -12.06 -14.01
CA ILE A 484 -11.57 -12.94 -13.18
C ILE A 484 -10.31 -12.20 -12.76
N TYR A 485 -10.02 -12.22 -11.46
CA TYR A 485 -8.75 -11.79 -10.93
C TYR A 485 -7.73 -12.92 -11.10
N LEU A 486 -6.66 -12.65 -11.86
CA LEU A 486 -5.71 -13.66 -12.34
C LEU A 486 -4.67 -14.02 -11.27
N VAL A 487 -4.51 -13.18 -10.26
CA VAL A 487 -3.43 -13.28 -9.29
C VAL A 487 -3.94 -13.69 -7.91
N ARG A 488 -3.00 -13.97 -7.01
CA ARG A 488 -3.28 -14.52 -5.68
C ARG A 488 -3.42 -13.44 -4.63
N THR A 489 -4.39 -13.66 -3.75
CA THR A 489 -4.54 -12.95 -2.48
C THR A 489 -4.11 -13.85 -1.33
N LEU A 490 -3.10 -13.42 -0.58
CA LEU A 490 -2.61 -14.11 0.61
C LEU A 490 -3.20 -13.48 1.87
N VAL A 491 -3.99 -14.25 2.61
CA VAL A 491 -4.52 -13.87 3.93
C VAL A 491 -3.82 -14.73 4.98
N GLN A 492 -2.90 -14.15 5.76
CA GLN A 492 -2.09 -14.93 6.69
C GLN A 492 -1.88 -14.32 8.07
N ASN A 493 -1.73 -15.18 9.09
CA ASN A 493 -1.34 -14.76 10.45
C ASN A 493 -2.26 -13.68 11.08
N ASN A 494 -3.52 -13.58 10.65
CA ASN A 494 -4.47 -12.66 11.24
C ASN A 494 -5.19 -13.29 12.43
N LEU A 495 -5.58 -12.46 13.39
CA LEU A 495 -6.48 -12.80 14.49
C LEU A 495 -7.85 -12.16 14.22
N SER A 496 -8.88 -12.99 13.99
CA SER A 496 -10.23 -12.52 13.63
C SER A 496 -11.29 -13.06 14.59
N PHE A 497 -11.91 -12.20 15.41
CA PHE A 497 -12.81 -12.68 16.46
C PHE A 497 -13.99 -11.75 16.77
N ASN A 498 -15.08 -12.32 17.29
CA ASN A 498 -16.28 -11.55 17.69
C ASN A 498 -16.92 -10.71 16.57
N ASN A 499 -16.58 -10.98 15.30
CA ASN A 499 -17.17 -10.31 14.15
C ASN A 499 -18.59 -10.85 13.89
N GLY A 500 -19.38 -10.05 13.18
CA GLY A 500 -20.80 -10.28 12.95
C GLY A 500 -21.10 -11.41 11.98
N GLY A 501 -20.35 -11.46 10.89
CA GLY A 501 -20.31 -12.53 9.90
C GLY A 501 -19.15 -13.48 10.16
N SER A 502 -18.58 -14.04 9.10
CA SER A 502 -17.42 -14.95 9.19
C SER A 502 -16.16 -14.24 9.69
N GLY A 503 -15.24 -14.97 10.32
CA GLY A 503 -13.94 -14.42 10.69
C GLY A 503 -13.10 -14.03 9.48
N ILE A 504 -12.94 -14.97 8.54
CA ILE A 504 -12.28 -14.77 7.24
C ILE A 504 -13.13 -15.45 6.18
N HIS A 505 -13.45 -14.75 5.10
CA HIS A 505 -14.40 -15.22 4.09
C HIS A 505 -13.89 -14.96 2.67
N ALA A 506 -13.99 -15.95 1.80
CA ALA A 506 -13.76 -15.81 0.37
C ALA A 506 -15.08 -16.09 -0.35
N TYR A 507 -15.76 -15.06 -0.83
CA TYR A 507 -17.05 -15.19 -1.49
C TYR A 507 -16.91 -15.01 -3.00
N LYS A 508 -17.28 -16.04 -3.78
CA LYS A 508 -17.11 -16.08 -5.25
C LYS A 508 -15.76 -15.50 -5.69
N SER A 509 -14.73 -16.04 -5.08
CA SER A 509 -13.36 -15.59 -5.30
C SER A 509 -12.47 -16.77 -5.69
N HIS A 510 -11.54 -16.48 -6.59
CA HIS A 510 -10.52 -17.37 -7.11
C HIS A 510 -9.16 -16.99 -6.50
N ARG A 511 -8.26 -17.98 -6.36
CA ARG A 511 -6.85 -17.78 -5.95
C ARG A 511 -6.69 -17.00 -4.63
N VAL A 512 -7.43 -17.42 -3.61
CA VAL A 512 -7.29 -16.90 -2.24
C VAL A 512 -6.65 -17.97 -1.37
N ASP A 513 -5.45 -17.68 -0.85
CA ASP A 513 -4.72 -18.56 0.04
C ASP A 513 -4.87 -18.05 1.48
N ILE A 514 -5.47 -18.85 2.36
CA ILE A 514 -5.77 -18.49 3.77
C ILE A 514 -4.92 -19.38 4.69
N ILE A 515 -3.85 -18.84 5.27
CA ILE A 515 -2.81 -19.63 5.95
C ILE A 515 -2.54 -19.11 7.36
N ASN A 516 -2.47 -19.99 8.36
CA ASN A 516 -2.05 -19.65 9.74
C ASN A 516 -2.85 -18.53 10.42
N ASN A 517 -4.15 -18.40 10.12
CA ASN A 517 -5.03 -17.44 10.78
C ASN A 517 -5.72 -18.08 11.99
N THR A 518 -6.04 -17.27 13.00
CA THR A 518 -6.89 -17.68 14.14
C THR A 518 -8.25 -17.01 14.03
N ALA A 519 -9.32 -17.80 14.00
CA ALA A 519 -10.70 -17.30 14.01
C ALA A 519 -11.44 -17.80 15.25
N TYR A 520 -12.08 -16.90 16.01
CA TYR A 520 -12.75 -17.26 17.26
C TYR A 520 -14.08 -16.51 17.45
N HIS A 521 -15.16 -17.25 17.74
CA HIS A 521 -16.45 -16.68 18.14
C HIS A 521 -16.99 -15.58 17.19
N ASN A 522 -16.90 -15.84 15.88
CA ASN A 522 -17.51 -15.00 14.85
C ASN A 522 -18.97 -15.46 14.58
N GLY A 523 -19.72 -14.75 13.74
CA GLY A 523 -21.15 -14.98 13.56
C GLY A 523 -22.01 -14.28 14.63
N ALA A 524 -21.54 -13.15 15.16
CA ALA A 524 -22.12 -12.45 16.30
C ALA A 524 -23.10 -11.32 15.95
N SER A 525 -23.49 -11.16 14.68
CA SER A 525 -24.58 -10.24 14.30
C SER A 525 -25.94 -10.82 14.76
N PRO A 526 -26.94 -9.98 15.06
CA PRO A 526 -28.27 -10.41 15.51
C PRO A 526 -29.07 -11.26 14.51
#